data_AF-A0A0T6XUK8-F1
#
_entry.id   AF-A0A0T6XUK8-F1
#
_cell.length_a   1.000
_cell.length_b   1.000
_cell.length_c   1.000
_cell.angle_alpha   90.00
_cell.angle_beta   90.00
_cell.angle_gamma   90.00
#
_symmetry.space_group_name_H-M   'P 1'
#
loop_
_entity.id
_entity.type
_entity.pdbx_description
1 polymer ?
#
loop_
_entity_poly.entity_id
_entity_poly.type
_entity_poly.pdbx_seq_one_letter_code
_entity_poly.pdbx_strand_id
1 'polypeptide(L)'
;MNLKRAAGLFAWLLFAVIAYSTMSPLELRPRIGHLVHLERFGAFGLLGLLFAIAYPRHLVRVLVLVLATAIGFELLQMISADRHARAADVSVKLLGGACGVFGGWFLFRYRLPFLRLLGR
;
A
#
# COMPACT_ATOMS: atom_id res chain seq x y z
N MET A 1 -18.43 -1.78 14.86
CA MET A 1 -17.00 -2.11 14.65
C MET A 1 -16.19 -0.80 14.61
N ASN A 2 -15.06 -0.69 15.32
CA ASN A 2 -14.29 0.56 15.36
C ASN A 2 -13.62 0.80 13.98
N LEU A 3 -13.77 2.00 13.40
CA LEU A 3 -13.24 2.34 12.06
C LEU A 3 -11.75 1.98 11.90
N LYS A 4 -10.95 2.17 12.95
CA LYS A 4 -9.51 1.83 12.94
C LYS A 4 -9.26 0.33 12.84
N ARG A 5 -10.11 -0.47 13.50
CA ARG A 5 -10.03 -1.95 13.44
C ARG A 5 -10.45 -2.46 12.08
N ALA A 6 -11.51 -1.88 11.50
CA ALA A 6 -11.92 -2.20 10.13
C ALA A 6 -10.81 -1.87 9.13
N ALA A 7 -10.25 -0.65 9.19
CA ALA A 7 -9.15 -0.24 8.33
C ALA A 7 -7.92 -1.15 8.48
N GLY A 8 -7.57 -1.55 9.70
CA GLY A 8 -6.47 -2.49 9.94
C GLY A 8 -6.73 -3.86 9.32
N LEU A 9 -7.95 -4.40 9.45
CA LEU A 9 -8.32 -5.69 8.86
C LEU A 9 -8.26 -5.63 7.33
N PHE A 10 -8.81 -4.57 6.72
CA PHE A 10 -8.69 -4.36 5.27
C PHE A 10 -7.25 -4.13 4.81
N ALA A 11 -6.41 -3.45 5.60
CA ALA A 11 -4.99 -3.25 5.28
C ALA A 11 -4.25 -4.59 5.23
N TRP A 12 -4.47 -5.46 6.21
CA TRP A 12 -3.86 -6.80 6.26
C TRP A 12 -4.38 -7.71 5.15
N LEU A 13 -5.68 -7.68 4.85
CA LEU A 13 -6.25 -8.40 3.71
C LEU A 13 -5.63 -7.93 2.39
N LEU A 14 -5.55 -6.61 2.18
CA LEU A 14 -4.95 -6.04 0.99
C LEU A 14 -3.45 -6.41 0.88
N PHE A 15 -2.73 -6.38 1.99
CA PHE A 15 -1.34 -6.84 2.04
C PHE A 15 -1.22 -8.29 1.59
N ALA A 16 -2.07 -9.19 2.10
CA ALA A 16 -2.07 -10.60 1.71
C ALA A 16 -2.38 -10.78 0.21
N VAL A 17 -3.33 -10.02 -0.33
CA VAL A 17 -3.64 -10.00 -1.76
C VAL A 17 -2.43 -9.53 -2.59
N ILE A 18 -1.77 -8.45 -2.19
CA ILE A 18 -0.57 -7.95 -2.86
C ILE A 18 0.54 -9.00 -2.82
N ALA A 19 0.79 -9.60 -1.65
CA ALA A 19 1.80 -10.64 -1.47
C ALA A 19 1.55 -11.84 -2.38
N TYR A 20 0.31 -12.36 -2.37
CA TYR A 20 -0.10 -13.48 -3.22
C TYR A 20 0.06 -13.13 -4.71
N SER A 21 -0.40 -11.96 -5.14
CA SER A 21 -0.30 -11.54 -6.55
C SER A 21 1.15 -11.21 -7.00
N THR A 22 2.04 -10.95 -6.05
CA THR A 22 3.46 -10.70 -6.31
C THR A 22 4.24 -12.01 -6.44
N MET A 23 3.87 -13.01 -5.63
CA MET A 23 4.46 -14.35 -5.60
C MET A 23 3.85 -15.30 -6.65
N SER A 24 2.68 -14.98 -7.21
CA SER A 24 2.04 -15.81 -8.23
C SER A 24 2.86 -15.84 -9.52
N PRO A 25 3.06 -17.00 -10.16
CA PRO A 25 3.79 -17.13 -11.43
C PRO A 25 3.21 -16.19 -12.51
N LEU A 26 4.09 -15.49 -13.23
CA LEU A 26 3.72 -14.55 -14.29
C LEU A 26 2.92 -15.19 -15.44
N GLU A 27 2.97 -16.51 -15.57
CA GLU A 27 2.44 -17.27 -16.71
C GLU A 27 0.91 -17.37 -16.75
N LEU A 28 0.22 -17.04 -15.66
CA LEU A 28 -1.25 -17.12 -15.55
C LEU A 28 -1.96 -15.77 -15.54
N ARG A 29 -1.23 -14.65 -15.70
CA ARG A 29 -1.84 -13.32 -15.67
C ARG A 29 -2.33 -12.93 -17.08
N PRO A 30 -3.65 -12.87 -17.34
CA PRO A 30 -4.13 -12.08 -18.46
C PRO A 30 -3.67 -10.63 -18.23
N ARG A 31 -2.71 -10.17 -19.04
CA ARG A 31 -2.22 -8.79 -19.00
C ARG A 31 -3.37 -7.89 -19.45
N ILE A 32 -4.01 -7.19 -18.52
CA ILE A 32 -4.92 -6.09 -18.84
C ILE A 32 -4.05 -4.86 -19.22
N GLY A 33 -3.39 -4.96 -20.38
CA GLY A 33 -2.72 -3.85 -21.03
C GLY A 33 -1.53 -3.19 -20.30
N HIS A 34 -1.26 -1.94 -20.69
CA HIS A 34 -0.08 -1.13 -20.33
C HIS A 34 -0.16 -0.44 -18.94
N LEU A 35 -1.20 -0.70 -18.14
CA LEU A 35 -1.49 0.05 -16.90
C LEU A 35 -0.92 -0.57 -15.61
N VAL A 36 -0.01 -1.53 -15.73
CA VAL A 36 0.62 -2.24 -14.58
C VAL A 36 1.20 -1.27 -13.53
N HIS A 37 1.74 -0.13 -13.95
CA HIS A 37 2.25 0.89 -13.02
C HIS A 37 1.12 1.53 -12.21
N LEU A 38 -0.04 1.79 -12.81
CA LEU A 38 -1.19 2.37 -12.11
C LEU A 38 -1.77 1.40 -11.08
N GLU A 39 -1.85 0.11 -11.42
CA GLU A 39 -2.30 -0.93 -10.49
C GLU A 39 -1.38 -1.02 -9.27
N ARG A 40 -0.05 -1.02 -9.49
CA ARG A 40 0.96 -1.07 -8.42
C ARG A 40 0.93 0.19 -7.56
N PHE A 41 0.82 1.36 -8.19
CA PHE A 41 0.68 2.63 -7.50
C PHE A 41 -0.58 2.64 -6.61
N GLY A 42 -1.72 2.26 -7.17
CA GLY A 42 -3.01 2.22 -6.47
C GLY A 42 -3.01 1.21 -5.34
N ALA A 43 -2.43 0.02 -5.55
CA ALA A 43 -2.35 -1.02 -4.53
C ALA A 43 -1.52 -0.57 -3.32
N PHE A 44 -0.31 -0.04 -3.54
CA PHE A 44 0.53 0.46 -2.46
C PHE A 44 -0.01 1.74 -1.83
N GLY A 45 -0.64 2.62 -2.60
CA GLY A 45 -1.30 3.81 -2.08
C GLY A 45 -2.50 3.49 -1.19
N LEU A 46 -3.35 2.54 -1.60
CA LEU A 46 -4.46 2.11 -0.76
C LEU A 46 -3.95 1.39 0.50
N LEU A 47 -2.90 0.58 0.39
CA LEU A 47 -2.27 -0.08 1.52
C LEU A 47 -1.73 0.94 2.54
N GLY A 48 -0.96 1.93 2.07
CA GLY A 48 -0.43 2.99 2.92
C GLY A 48 -1.51 3.84 3.57
N LEU A 49 -2.58 4.16 2.82
CA LEU A 49 -3.74 4.88 3.32
C LEU A 49 -4.44 4.13 4.45
N LEU A 50 -4.74 2.84 4.25
CA LEU A 50 -5.44 2.01 5.23
C LEU A 50 -4.62 1.81 6.50
N PHE A 51 -3.32 1.56 6.38
CA PHE A 51 -2.44 1.47 7.55
C PHE A 51 -2.30 2.81 8.29
N ALA A 52 -2.25 3.93 7.57
CA ALA A 52 -2.19 5.26 8.19
C ALA A 52 -3.48 5.58 8.97
N ILE A 53 -4.65 5.17 8.46
CA ILE A 53 -5.95 5.29 9.14
C ILE A 53 -6.04 4.34 10.35
N ALA A 54 -5.52 3.12 10.22
CA ALA A 54 -5.51 2.13 11.29
C ALA A 54 -4.58 2.54 12.46
N TYR A 55 -3.41 3.09 12.14
CA TYR A 55 -2.34 3.42 13.10
C TYR A 55 -1.90 4.89 13.03
N PRO A 56 -2.81 5.86 13.29
CA PRO A 56 -2.52 7.29 13.09
C PRO A 56 -1.46 7.85 14.06
N ARG A 57 -1.18 7.14 15.16
CA ARG A 57 -0.12 7.52 16.13
C ARG A 57 1.29 7.07 15.71
N HIS A 58 1.40 6.21 14.69
CA HIS A 58 2.66 5.56 14.32
C HIS A 58 2.96 5.72 12.83
N LEU A 59 2.64 6.87 12.24
CA LEU A 59 2.73 7.10 10.79
C LEU A 59 4.15 6.92 10.23
N VAL A 60 5.18 7.29 11.00
CA VAL A 60 6.57 7.02 10.61
C VAL A 60 6.83 5.52 10.48
N ARG A 61 6.34 4.71 11.44
CA ARG A 61 6.47 3.25 11.39
C ARG A 61 5.68 2.66 10.23
N VAL A 62 4.48 3.19 9.97
CA VAL A 62 3.65 2.79 8.82
C VAL A 62 4.37 3.09 7.50
N LEU A 63 4.94 4.30 7.36
CA LEU A 63 5.69 4.67 6.17
C LEU A 63 6.87 3.71 5.95
N VAL A 64 7.70 3.51 6.98
CA VAL A 64 8.84 2.58 6.91
C VAL A 64 8.38 1.18 6.50
N LEU A 65 7.30 0.66 7.10
CA LEU A 65 6.78 -0.67 6.79
C LEU A 65 6.29 -0.79 5.34
N VAL A 66 5.56 0.21 4.85
CA VAL A 66 5.04 0.22 3.47
C VAL A 66 6.17 0.31 2.45
N LEU A 67 7.16 1.17 2.68
CA LEU A 67 8.33 1.29 1.80
C LEU A 67 9.20 0.04 1.85
N ALA A 68 9.44 -0.53 3.03
CA ALA A 68 10.17 -1.78 3.19
C ALA A 68 9.46 -2.95 2.48
N THR A 69 8.13 -2.99 2.52
CA THR A 69 7.32 -3.97 1.78
C THR A 69 7.51 -3.82 0.26
N ALA A 70 7.49 -2.58 -0.24
CA ALA A 70 7.68 -2.30 -1.67
C ALA A 70 9.04 -2.79 -2.18
N ILE A 71 10.09 -2.49 -1.42
CA ILE A 71 11.46 -2.90 -1.73
C ILE A 71 11.61 -4.42 -1.58
N GLY A 72 11.14 -4.99 -0.48
CA GLY A 72 11.24 -6.42 -0.19
C GLY A 72 10.58 -7.27 -1.27
N PHE A 73 9.39 -6.89 -1.75
CA PHE A 73 8.74 -7.60 -2.84
C PHE A 73 9.49 -7.51 -4.17
N GLU A 74 10.11 -6.38 -4.49
CA GLU A 74 10.94 -6.31 -5.69
C GLU A 74 12.20 -7.17 -5.58
N LEU A 75 12.87 -7.15 -4.42
CA LEU A 75 14.06 -7.98 -4.19
C LEU A 75 13.75 -9.47 -4.31
N LEU A 76 12.61 -9.91 -3.74
CA LEU A 76 12.16 -11.29 -3.89
C LEU A 76 11.85 -11.64 -5.36
N GLN A 77 11.28 -10.70 -6.12
CA GLN A 77 11.05 -10.88 -7.56
C GLN A 77 12.35 -10.93 -8.35
N MET A 78 13.37 -10.14 -7.96
CA MET A 78 14.70 -10.15 -8.58
C MET A 78 15.39 -11.51 -8.42
N ILE A 79 15.25 -12.14 -7.25
CA ILE A 79 15.79 -13.48 -6.98
C ILE A 79 15.00 -14.57 -7.73
N SER A 80 13.67 -14.44 -7.82
CA SER A 80 12.80 -15.51 -8.31
C SER A 80 12.62 -15.53 -9.84
N ALA A 81 12.78 -14.40 -10.53
CA ALA A 81 12.37 -14.26 -11.92
C ALA A 81 13.52 -13.99 -12.92
N ASP A 82 14.78 -14.03 -12.48
CA ASP A 82 15.99 -13.72 -13.28
C ASP A 82 15.79 -12.51 -14.22
N ARG A 83 15.09 -11.50 -13.70
CA ARG A 83 14.73 -10.28 -14.42
C ARG A 83 15.48 -9.13 -13.77
N HIS A 84 16.04 -8.27 -14.61
CA HIS A 84 16.54 -6.98 -14.16
C HIS A 84 15.39 -6.23 -13.49
N ALA A 85 15.49 -6.05 -12.16
CA ALA A 85 14.56 -5.24 -11.41
C ALA A 85 14.48 -3.86 -12.09
N ARG A 86 13.33 -3.52 -12.69
CA ARG A 86 13.17 -2.19 -13.27
C ARG A 86 13.05 -1.25 -12.08
N ALA A 87 14.06 -0.42 -11.84
CA ALA A 87 14.03 0.61 -10.80
C ALA A 87 12.74 1.47 -10.85
N ALA A 88 12.16 1.61 -12.05
CA ALA A 88 10.85 2.22 -12.27
C ALA A 88 9.70 1.53 -11.48
N ASP A 89 9.69 0.21 -11.37
CA ASP A 89 8.65 -0.56 -10.69
C ASP A 89 8.67 -0.34 -9.18
N VAL A 90 9.86 -0.35 -8.58
CA VAL A 90 10.06 0.03 -7.17
C VAL A 90 9.61 1.46 -6.95
N SER A 91 10.03 2.38 -7.82
CA SER A 91 9.73 3.81 -7.67
C SER A 91 8.23 4.07 -7.65
N VAL A 92 7.47 3.41 -8.52
CA VAL A 92 6.01 3.51 -8.57
C VAL A 92 5.35 2.99 -7.28
N LYS A 93 5.82 1.86 -6.74
CA LYS A 93 5.32 1.32 -5.46
C LYS A 93 5.65 2.25 -4.29
N LEU A 94 6.86 2.82 -4.26
CA LEU A 94 7.30 3.77 -3.22
C LEU A 94 6.47 5.06 -3.26
N LEU A 95 6.27 5.64 -4.44
CA LEU A 95 5.46 6.85 -4.64
C LEU A 95 4.01 6.59 -4.24
N GLY A 96 3.42 5.47 -4.69
CA GLY A 96 2.06 5.07 -4.31
C GLY A 96 1.94 4.97 -2.79
N GLY A 97 2.81 4.17 -2.16
CA GLY A 97 2.83 3.98 -0.71
C GLY A 97 2.98 5.28 0.07
N ALA A 98 3.92 6.14 -0.32
CA ALA A 98 4.10 7.45 0.30
C ALA A 98 2.85 8.32 0.18
N CYS A 99 2.29 8.46 -1.03
CA CYS A 99 1.05 9.22 -1.27
C CYS A 99 -0.11 8.70 -0.41
N GLY A 100 -0.25 7.38 -0.30
CA GLY A 100 -1.24 6.75 0.57
C GLY A 100 -1.11 7.14 2.03
N VAL A 101 0.12 7.03 2.58
CA VAL A 101 0.40 7.39 3.98
C VAL A 101 0.19 8.87 4.24
N PHE A 102 0.64 9.75 3.33
CA PHE A 102 0.40 11.19 3.43
C PHE A 102 -1.10 11.53 3.35
N GLY A 103 -1.85 10.87 2.48
CA GLY A 103 -3.31 11.00 2.41
C GLY A 103 -3.99 10.60 3.73
N GLY A 104 -3.57 9.49 4.33
CA GLY A 104 -4.08 9.04 5.62
C GLY A 104 -3.73 9.99 6.77
N TRP A 105 -2.50 10.51 6.78
CA TRP A 105 -2.10 11.57 7.71
C TRP A 105 -2.94 12.83 7.54
N PHE A 106 -3.16 13.28 6.30
CA PHE A 106 -3.98 14.46 6.01
C PHE A 106 -5.42 14.28 6.50
N LEU A 107 -6.03 13.12 6.24
CA LEU A 107 -7.36 12.79 6.74
C LEU A 107 -7.43 12.77 8.27
N PHE A 108 -6.40 12.23 8.93
CA PHE A 108 -6.30 12.26 10.39
C PHE A 108 -6.11 13.67 10.94
N ARG A 109 -5.31 14.49 10.27
CA ARG A 109 -4.98 15.86 10.69
C ARG A 109 -6.16 16.82 10.51
N TYR A 110 -6.93 16.69 9.43
CA TYR A 110 -7.95 17.68 9.04
C TYR A 110 -9.40 17.21 9.11
N ARG A 111 -9.71 15.92 8.84
CA ARG A 111 -11.11 15.45 8.68
C ARG A 111 -11.65 14.65 9.86
N LEU A 112 -10.84 13.80 10.48
CA LEU A 112 -11.29 12.97 11.61
C LEU A 112 -11.61 13.75 12.92
N PRO A 113 -11.02 14.93 13.22
CA PRO A 113 -11.50 15.79 14.30
C PRO A 113 -12.83 16.48 13.96
N PHE A 114 -13.00 16.91 12.70
CA PHE A 114 -14.20 17.60 12.22
C PHE A 114 -15.43 16.66 12.19
N LEU A 115 -15.25 15.40 11.77
CA LEU A 115 -16.32 14.38 11.79
C LEU A 115 -16.70 13.93 13.21
N ARG A 116 -15.81 14.11 14.21
CA ARG A 116 -16.16 13.90 15.63
C ARG A 116 -16.97 15.06 16.22
N LEU A 117 -16.87 16.26 15.64
CA LEU A 117 -17.66 17.43 16.05
C LEU A 117 -19.08 17.41 15.47
N LEU A 118 -19.26 16.81 14.29
CA LEU A 118 -20.57 16.72 13.62
C LEU A 118 -21.44 15.54 14.09
N GLY A 119 -20.90 14.65 14.94
CA GLY A 119 -21.57 13.46 15.46
C GLY A 119 -21.93 13.55 16.95
N ARG A 120 -22.06 14.77 17.49
CA ARG A 120 -22.67 15.04 18.79
C ARG A 120 -24.06 15.62 18.59
#